data_AF-A0A8S2A4U6-F1
#
_entry.id   AF-A0A8S2A4U6-F1
#
_cell.length_a   1.000
_cell.length_b   1.000
_cell.length_c   1.000
_cell.angle_alpha   90.00
_cell.angle_beta   90.00
_cell.angle_gamma   90.00
#
_symmetry.space_group_name_H-M   'P 1'
#
loop_
_entity.id
_entity.type
_entity.pdbx_description
1 polymer ?
#
loop_
_entity_poly.entity_id
_entity_poly.type
_entity_poly.pdbx_seq_one_letter_code
_entity_poly.pdbx_strand_id
1 'polypeptide(L)'
;MADDKKKRNKKKKRGNGNKKKMTTEQSEAFKSVTDWLFVGSSSPSLSSSSDDFAVTIDSGSLRCGDKLVFELHSHSNRSDGFLSPSKLVERAYNNGVKVLSLTDHDTMAGIPEAVEAGRRFGIKIIPGIEISTLFGSRDSGSEEPVHILAYYGTSGPAMYDELEDFLVKIRDGRFIRGREMVLKLNKLKIPLKWEHVTRIAGKDVAPGRMHVARALLEAGYVENLRQAFTKYLHDGGPAYATGSEPMAEEAVKIICKTGGVAVLAHPWALKNHVGVIRRLKDAGLHGVEVYRSDGKLEVFSELADTYSLLKLGGSDYHGKGGRNESELGSVNLPMTALQDFLNVGRPLWCEAIKATMKAFLDQPSDSNLSNILRFDRARILKGNSAWSCGKELMDRCLAIWLTSDERKSNDFEALRLKLSFVPIMSNGSCVTVGP
;
A
#
# COMPACT_ATOMS: atom_id res chain seq x y z
N MET A 1 -75.98 7.06 11.24
CA MET A 1 -75.45 5.68 11.26
C MET A 1 -73.99 5.78 10.84
N ALA A 2 -73.07 6.18 11.72
CA ALA A 2 -72.40 5.32 12.71
C ALA A 2 -71.91 4.01 12.07
N ASP A 3 -70.64 3.93 11.66
CA ASP A 3 -69.68 3.02 12.32
C ASP A 3 -68.23 3.18 11.83
N ASP A 4 -67.43 3.72 12.74
CA ASP A 4 -66.14 3.21 13.24
C ASP A 4 -65.09 2.61 12.26
N LYS A 5 -64.08 3.41 11.92
CA LYS A 5 -62.73 2.90 11.56
C LYS A 5 -61.64 3.63 12.33
N LYS A 6 -61.30 3.05 13.49
CA LYS A 6 -60.12 3.34 14.32
C LYS A 6 -58.82 3.40 13.49
N LYS A 7 -58.24 4.60 13.39
CA LYS A 7 -56.84 4.83 13.00
C LYS A 7 -55.92 4.30 14.12
N ARG A 8 -55.24 3.18 13.89
CA ARG A 8 -54.07 2.74 14.70
C ARG A 8 -52.80 3.40 14.17
N ASN A 9 -52.37 4.47 14.84
CA ASN A 9 -51.03 5.05 14.71
C ASN A 9 -49.98 4.05 15.23
N LYS A 10 -49.29 3.32 14.33
CA LYS A 10 -48.06 2.61 14.67
C LYS A 10 -46.89 3.62 14.67
N LYS A 11 -46.63 4.24 15.82
CA LYS A 11 -45.33 4.85 16.14
C LYS A 11 -44.27 3.74 16.02
N LYS A 12 -43.47 3.75 14.94
CA LYS A 12 -42.20 3.00 14.90
C LYS A 12 -41.29 3.62 15.96
N LYS A 13 -41.20 2.97 17.14
CA LYS A 13 -40.09 3.18 18.08
C LYS A 13 -38.81 2.88 17.31
N ARG A 14 -38.05 3.92 16.97
CA ARG A 14 -36.63 3.78 16.61
C ARG A 14 -35.97 3.16 17.84
N GLY A 15 -35.56 1.89 17.72
CA GLY A 15 -34.77 1.23 18.73
C GLY A 15 -33.51 2.05 18.96
N ASN A 16 -33.35 2.53 20.19
CA ASN A 16 -32.13 3.16 20.64
C ASN A 16 -31.08 2.04 20.68
N GLY A 17 -30.31 1.90 19.59
CA GLY A 17 -29.23 0.94 19.54
C GLY A 17 -28.21 1.33 20.60
N ASN A 18 -28.06 0.49 21.63
CA ASN A 18 -26.98 0.60 22.61
C ASN A 18 -25.65 0.69 21.85
N LYS A 19 -25.06 1.90 21.75
CA LYS A 19 -23.68 2.06 21.30
C LYS A 19 -22.80 1.33 22.31
N LYS A 20 -22.27 0.17 21.90
CA LYS A 20 -21.39 -0.66 22.72
C LYS A 20 -20.15 0.18 23.09
N LYS A 21 -19.91 0.37 24.39
CA LYS A 21 -18.76 1.13 24.91
C LYS A 21 -17.47 0.44 24.45
N MET A 22 -16.50 1.20 23.89
CA MET A 22 -15.21 0.66 23.48
C MET A 22 -14.48 0.02 24.65
N THR A 23 -13.72 -1.05 24.38
CA THR A 23 -12.83 -1.65 25.38
C THR A 23 -11.61 -0.75 25.62
N THR A 24 -10.90 -0.98 26.73
CA THR A 24 -9.65 -0.25 27.05
C THR A 24 -8.63 -0.43 25.93
N GLU A 25 -8.42 -1.66 25.47
CA GLU A 25 -7.52 -2.02 24.37
C GLU A 25 -7.88 -1.27 23.07
N GLN A 26 -9.17 -1.18 22.72
CA GLN A 26 -9.61 -0.43 21.53
C GLN A 26 -9.34 1.07 21.67
N SER A 27 -9.42 1.60 22.88
CA SER A 27 -9.17 3.02 23.15
C SER A 27 -7.68 3.35 23.07
N GLU A 28 -6.83 2.47 23.60
CA GLU A 28 -5.37 2.56 23.46
C GLU A 28 -4.92 2.44 22.00
N ALA A 29 -5.48 1.47 21.27
CA ALA A 29 -5.23 1.30 19.84
C ALA A 29 -5.62 2.54 19.04
N PHE A 30 -6.78 3.12 19.34
CA PHE A 30 -7.23 4.36 18.72
C PHE A 30 -6.28 5.52 18.98
N LYS A 31 -5.83 5.69 20.23
CA LYS A 31 -4.87 6.74 20.59
C LYS A 31 -3.55 6.58 19.85
N SER A 32 -2.93 5.40 19.89
CA SER A 32 -1.61 5.21 19.29
C SER A 32 -1.63 5.32 17.77
N VAL A 33 -2.68 4.83 17.08
CA VAL A 33 -2.83 5.06 15.64
C VAL A 33 -3.04 6.54 15.33
N THR A 34 -3.87 7.24 16.11
CA THR A 34 -4.14 8.67 15.90
C THR A 34 -2.86 9.50 16.10
N ASP A 35 -2.07 9.21 17.13
CA ASP A 35 -0.78 9.86 17.37
C ASP A 35 0.19 9.65 16.19
N TRP A 36 0.21 8.44 15.61
CA TRP A 36 0.98 8.13 14.39
C TRP A 36 0.45 8.83 13.13
N LEU A 37 -0.87 8.98 13.00
CA LEU A 37 -1.50 9.67 11.88
C LEU A 37 -1.11 11.15 11.83
N PHE A 38 -1.13 11.80 12.99
CA PHE A 38 -0.92 13.25 13.12
C PHE A 38 0.50 13.65 13.50
N VAL A 39 1.49 12.78 13.29
CA VAL A 39 2.91 13.11 13.48
C VAL A 39 3.24 14.44 12.78
N GLY A 40 3.63 15.45 13.56
CA GLY A 40 4.00 16.78 13.06
C GLY A 40 2.86 17.80 12.89
N SER A 41 1.61 17.43 13.23
CA SER A 41 0.48 18.37 13.39
C SER A 41 0.43 18.83 14.85
N SER A 42 0.16 20.10 15.11
CA SER A 42 -0.24 20.55 16.45
C SER A 42 -1.47 19.76 16.90
N SER A 43 -1.35 19.06 18.04
CA SER A 43 -2.41 18.19 18.57
C SER A 43 -3.72 18.94 18.76
N PRO A 44 -4.88 18.36 18.45
CA PRO A 44 -6.16 18.96 18.80
C PRO A 44 -6.38 18.84 20.31
N SER A 45 -6.72 19.94 20.98
CA SER A 45 -7.14 19.92 22.37
C SER A 45 -8.52 19.26 22.49
N LEU A 46 -8.63 18.23 23.34
CA LEU A 46 -9.93 17.67 23.72
C LEU A 46 -10.59 18.62 24.75
N SER A 47 -11.65 19.31 24.34
CA SER A 47 -12.58 19.95 25.29
C SER A 47 -13.84 19.10 25.42
N SER A 48 -14.24 18.85 26.67
CA SER A 48 -15.48 18.17 27.01
C SER A 48 -16.64 19.16 26.91
N SER A 49 -17.43 19.11 25.84
CA SER A 49 -18.80 19.62 25.92
C SER A 49 -19.78 18.69 25.22
N SER A 50 -20.85 18.42 25.95
CA SER A 50 -21.98 17.60 25.61
C SER A 50 -22.96 18.42 24.77
N ASP A 51 -23.01 18.15 23.47
CA ASP A 51 -24.24 18.31 22.69
C ASP A 51 -24.19 17.41 21.45
N ASP A 52 -25.11 16.44 21.45
CA ASP A 52 -25.37 15.48 20.37
C ASP A 52 -26.24 16.19 19.32
N PHE A 53 -25.73 16.32 18.08
CA PHE A 53 -26.39 16.86 16.87
C PHE A 53 -26.44 18.39 16.68
N ALA A 54 -25.28 19.03 16.45
CA ALA A 54 -25.17 20.13 15.49
C ALA A 54 -23.72 20.25 14.98
N VAL A 55 -23.55 20.46 13.67
CA VAL A 55 -22.27 20.45 12.95
C VAL A 55 -21.88 21.88 12.57
N THR A 56 -20.62 22.24 12.82
CA THR A 56 -19.91 23.31 12.11
C THR A 56 -18.49 22.81 11.83
N ILE A 57 -18.05 22.98 10.58
CA ILE A 57 -16.71 22.57 10.13
C ILE A 57 -15.72 23.64 10.57
N ASP A 58 -14.73 23.25 11.36
CA ASP A 58 -13.47 23.97 11.49
C ASP A 58 -12.31 22.96 11.50
N SER A 59 -11.23 23.35 10.85
CA SER A 59 -10.00 22.58 10.62
C SER A 59 -9.43 21.95 11.89
N GLY A 60 -9.31 20.62 11.93
CA GLY A 60 -8.21 19.95 12.64
C GLY A 60 -8.49 19.33 14.01
N SER A 61 -9.54 18.53 14.19
CA SER A 61 -9.62 17.59 15.33
C SER A 61 -10.40 16.32 14.98
N LEU A 62 -9.73 15.16 14.96
CA LEU A 62 -10.45 13.88 15.05
C LEU A 62 -11.03 13.76 16.45
N ARG A 63 -12.33 13.47 16.53
CA ARG A 63 -13.00 13.25 17.82
C ARG A 63 -13.03 11.77 18.16
N CYS A 64 -13.09 11.48 19.45
CA CYS A 64 -13.35 10.13 19.97
C CYS A 64 -14.72 9.64 19.43
N GLY A 65 -14.69 8.81 18.38
CA GLY A 65 -15.88 8.32 17.68
C GLY A 65 -15.84 8.40 16.14
N ASP A 66 -14.87 9.11 15.55
CA ASP A 66 -14.67 9.13 14.11
C ASP A 66 -14.16 7.77 13.63
N LYS A 67 -14.85 7.17 12.64
CA LYS A 67 -14.38 5.92 12.03
C LYS A 67 -13.16 6.23 11.17
N LEU A 68 -11.98 5.84 11.65
CA LEU A 68 -10.78 5.84 10.82
C LEU A 68 -10.93 4.77 9.75
N VAL A 69 -10.92 5.20 8.49
CA VAL A 69 -11.01 4.32 7.33
C VAL A 69 -9.63 4.17 6.72
N PHE A 70 -9.23 2.93 6.49
CA PHE A 70 -7.92 2.55 5.98
C PHE A 70 -8.12 1.79 4.67
N GLU A 71 -7.20 2.00 3.75
CA GLU A 71 -7.08 1.22 2.54
C GLU A 71 -5.63 0.75 2.42
N LEU A 72 -5.41 -0.57 2.49
CA LEU A 72 -4.06 -1.15 2.51
C LEU A 72 -3.76 -1.96 1.24
N HIS A 73 -4.66 -2.00 0.26
CA HIS A 73 -4.43 -2.71 -1.00
C HIS A 73 -5.18 -2.02 -2.14
N SER A 74 -4.46 -1.29 -2.99
CA SER A 74 -5.04 -0.57 -4.12
C SER A 74 -4.05 -0.34 -5.25
N HIS A 75 -4.58 -0.23 -6.46
CA HIS A 75 -3.82 -0.18 -7.71
C HIS A 75 -4.09 1.09 -8.51
N SER A 76 -3.05 1.60 -9.16
CA SER A 76 -3.12 2.74 -10.06
C SER A 76 -2.74 2.34 -11.49
N ASN A 77 -2.81 3.29 -12.41
CA ASN A 77 -2.37 3.10 -13.78
C ASN A 77 -0.84 3.00 -13.95
N ARG A 78 -0.07 2.91 -12.87
CA ARG A 78 1.35 2.52 -12.92
C ARG A 78 1.53 1.00 -12.99
N SER A 79 0.48 0.24 -12.70
CA SER A 79 0.39 -1.18 -12.98
C SER A 79 -0.82 -1.50 -13.85
N ASP A 80 -1.94 -1.95 -13.30
CA ASP A 80 -3.14 -2.31 -14.04
C ASP A 80 -4.42 -1.66 -13.49
N GLY A 81 -4.31 -0.67 -12.61
CA GLY A 81 -5.41 0.22 -12.26
C GLY A 81 -5.84 1.13 -13.42
N PHE A 82 -6.98 1.79 -13.27
CA PHE A 82 -7.50 2.77 -14.24
C PHE A 82 -7.20 4.22 -13.85
N LEU A 83 -7.10 4.50 -12.54
CA LEU A 83 -6.88 5.85 -12.04
C LEU A 83 -5.38 6.14 -11.93
N SER A 84 -4.97 7.38 -12.18
CA SER A 84 -3.62 7.81 -11.80
C SER A 84 -3.46 7.78 -10.27
N PRO A 85 -2.23 7.70 -9.73
CA PRO A 85 -2.00 7.80 -8.29
C PRO A 85 -2.70 9.00 -7.64
N SER A 86 -2.64 10.18 -8.26
CA SER A 86 -3.35 11.37 -7.75
C SER A 86 -4.87 11.20 -7.71
N LYS A 87 -5.45 10.61 -8.75
CA LYS A 87 -6.91 10.38 -8.86
C LYS A 87 -7.39 9.29 -7.92
N LEU A 88 -6.55 8.28 -7.68
CA LEU A 88 -6.80 7.24 -6.68
C LEU A 88 -6.88 7.85 -5.27
N VAL A 89 -5.93 8.72 -4.91
CA VAL A 89 -5.93 9.41 -3.61
C VAL A 89 -7.15 10.32 -3.47
N GLU A 90 -7.52 11.08 -4.51
CA GLU A 90 -8.74 11.90 -4.52
C GLU A 90 -10.00 11.04 -4.31
N ARG A 91 -10.07 9.87 -4.95
CA ARG A 91 -11.19 8.92 -4.76
C ARG A 91 -11.23 8.39 -3.33
N ALA A 92 -10.08 8.02 -2.76
CA ALA A 92 -9.97 7.58 -1.38
C ALA A 92 -10.45 8.65 -0.39
N TYR A 93 -10.07 9.92 -0.62
CA TYR A 93 -10.52 11.07 0.17
C TYR A 93 -12.03 11.22 0.16
N ASN A 94 -12.65 11.13 -1.02
CA ASN A 94 -14.10 11.21 -1.17
C ASN A 94 -14.84 10.05 -0.46
N ASN A 95 -14.16 8.92 -0.25
CA ASN A 95 -14.66 7.78 0.52
C ASN A 95 -14.33 7.86 2.03
N GLY A 96 -13.71 8.95 2.50
CA GLY A 96 -13.37 9.16 3.91
C GLY A 96 -12.11 8.44 4.39
N VAL A 97 -11.33 7.86 3.47
CA VAL A 97 -10.05 7.18 3.78
C VAL A 97 -9.07 8.18 4.40
N LYS A 98 -8.40 7.78 5.49
CA LYS A 98 -7.36 8.57 6.18
C LYS A 98 -5.95 8.04 5.95
N VAL A 99 -5.84 6.75 5.65
CA VAL A 99 -4.57 6.11 5.28
C VAL A 99 -4.80 5.28 4.04
N LEU A 100 -3.94 5.47 3.06
CA LEU A 100 -3.95 4.73 1.81
C LEU A 100 -2.57 4.12 1.58
N SER A 101 -2.51 2.84 1.24
CA SER A 101 -1.34 2.24 0.61
C SER A 101 -1.60 2.04 -0.87
N LEU A 102 -0.72 2.62 -1.69
CA LEU A 102 -0.66 2.32 -3.11
C LEU A 102 0.26 1.10 -3.27
N THR A 103 -0.25 0.03 -3.86
CA THR A 103 0.40 -1.29 -3.91
C THR A 103 0.42 -1.81 -5.36
N ASP A 104 0.78 -0.95 -6.30
CA ASP A 104 0.88 -1.31 -7.73
C ASP A 104 1.71 -2.58 -7.94
N HIS A 105 1.32 -3.39 -8.93
CA HIS A 105 2.06 -4.60 -9.26
C HIS A 105 3.50 -4.30 -9.71
N ASP A 106 4.45 -4.90 -8.99
CA ASP A 106 5.88 -4.94 -9.31
C ASP A 106 6.53 -3.56 -9.54
N THR A 107 5.95 -2.46 -9.02
CA THR A 107 6.53 -1.12 -9.16
C THR A 107 6.14 -0.18 -8.03
N MET A 108 7.06 0.71 -7.64
CA MET A 108 6.81 1.81 -6.72
C MET A 108 6.73 3.18 -7.44
N ALA A 109 6.67 3.20 -8.77
CA ALA A 109 6.73 4.42 -9.57
C ALA A 109 5.59 5.42 -9.28
N GLY A 110 4.46 4.95 -8.76
CA GLY A 110 3.32 5.80 -8.38
C GLY A 110 3.44 6.47 -7.02
N ILE A 111 4.35 6.02 -6.15
CA ILE A 111 4.43 6.46 -4.75
C ILE A 111 4.69 7.97 -4.62
N PRO A 112 5.67 8.60 -5.32
CA PRO A 112 5.89 10.05 -5.19
C PRO A 112 4.65 10.88 -5.55
N GLU A 113 3.93 10.48 -6.59
CA GLU A 113 2.70 11.16 -7.02
C GLU A 113 1.58 10.97 -5.97
N ALA A 114 1.42 9.76 -5.43
CA ALA A 114 0.47 9.47 -4.38
C ALA A 114 0.75 10.26 -3.10
N VAL A 115 2.02 10.34 -2.65
CA VAL A 115 2.44 11.09 -1.46
C VAL A 115 2.09 12.57 -1.59
N GLU A 116 2.41 13.19 -2.74
CA GLU A 116 2.08 14.59 -2.97
C GLU A 116 0.56 14.83 -3.02
N ALA A 117 -0.20 13.91 -3.63
CA ALA A 117 -1.66 13.99 -3.57
C ALA A 117 -2.20 13.81 -2.15
N GLY A 118 -1.63 12.88 -1.37
CA GLY A 118 -2.01 12.62 0.02
C GLY A 118 -1.83 13.87 0.88
N ARG A 119 -0.74 14.61 0.65
CA ARG A 119 -0.50 15.91 1.29
C ARG A 119 -1.59 16.94 0.97
N ARG A 120 -2.10 16.98 -0.27
CA ARG A 120 -3.18 17.91 -0.67
C ARG A 120 -4.52 17.57 -0.02
N PHE A 121 -4.82 16.28 0.12
CA PHE A 121 -6.10 15.79 0.64
C PHE A 121 -6.10 15.47 2.14
N GLY A 122 -4.96 15.56 2.83
CA GLY A 122 -4.82 15.17 4.22
C GLY A 122 -4.94 13.66 4.44
N ILE A 123 -4.46 12.86 3.47
CA ILE A 123 -4.36 11.40 3.56
C ILE A 123 -2.91 11.02 3.80
N LYS A 124 -2.68 10.15 4.78
CA LYS A 124 -1.37 9.55 5.01
C LYS A 124 -1.15 8.42 4.00
N ILE A 125 -0.06 8.49 3.24
CA ILE A 125 0.31 7.43 2.29
C ILE A 125 1.31 6.49 2.96
N ILE A 126 1.03 5.19 2.92
CA ILE A 126 2.01 4.13 3.22
C ILE A 126 2.59 3.67 1.88
N PRO A 127 3.88 3.89 1.60
CA PRO A 127 4.54 3.32 0.43
C PRO A 127 4.40 1.80 0.42
N GLY A 128 3.79 1.27 -0.64
CA GLY A 128 3.60 -0.17 -0.79
C GLY A 128 3.83 -0.64 -2.21
N ILE A 129 3.77 -1.96 -2.37
CA ILE A 129 3.92 -2.66 -3.65
C ILE A 129 3.30 -4.05 -3.51
N GLU A 130 2.68 -4.56 -4.57
CA GLU A 130 2.28 -5.97 -4.67
C GLU A 130 3.24 -6.70 -5.61
N ILE A 131 4.05 -7.60 -5.07
CA ILE A 131 5.05 -8.36 -5.82
C ILE A 131 4.43 -9.65 -6.34
N SER A 132 4.55 -9.86 -7.65
CA SER A 132 4.11 -11.06 -8.35
C SER A 132 5.11 -12.18 -8.19
N THR A 133 4.65 -13.34 -7.74
CA THR A 133 5.52 -14.48 -7.45
C THR A 133 4.87 -15.79 -7.88
N LEU A 134 5.67 -16.85 -7.86
CA LEU A 134 5.19 -18.22 -7.98
C LEU A 134 5.46 -18.96 -6.69
N PHE A 135 4.59 -19.92 -6.38
CA PHE A 135 4.82 -20.86 -5.31
C PHE A 135 4.78 -22.28 -5.84
N GLY A 136 5.94 -22.96 -5.78
CA GLY A 136 6.06 -24.36 -6.16
C GLY A 136 5.63 -25.30 -5.03
N SER A 137 4.66 -26.17 -5.29
CA SER A 137 4.29 -27.25 -4.37
C SER A 137 5.35 -28.36 -4.42
N ARG A 138 5.93 -28.69 -3.26
CA ARG A 138 6.93 -29.78 -3.13
C ARG A 138 6.35 -31.15 -3.53
N ASP A 139 5.05 -31.34 -3.32
CA ASP A 139 4.40 -32.66 -3.45
C ASP A 139 3.86 -32.92 -4.85
N SER A 140 3.56 -31.86 -5.62
CA SER A 140 2.94 -32.00 -6.96
C SER A 140 3.81 -31.51 -8.11
N GLY A 141 4.91 -30.80 -7.83
CA GLY A 141 5.73 -30.14 -8.86
C GLY A 141 4.98 -29.04 -9.63
N SER A 142 3.76 -28.68 -9.23
CA SER A 142 2.99 -27.60 -9.83
C SER A 142 3.28 -26.28 -9.14
N GLU A 143 3.30 -25.21 -9.93
CA GLU A 143 3.45 -23.83 -9.46
C GLU A 143 2.09 -23.12 -9.54
N GLU A 144 1.76 -22.33 -8.52
CA GLU A 144 0.62 -21.42 -8.53
C GLU A 144 1.06 -19.96 -8.34
N PRO A 145 0.42 -18.99 -9.02
CA PRO A 145 0.68 -17.58 -8.78
C PRO A 145 0.34 -17.19 -7.34
N VAL A 146 1.24 -16.45 -6.71
CA VAL A 146 1.06 -15.89 -5.36
C VAL A 146 1.50 -14.43 -5.39
N HIS A 147 0.81 -13.57 -4.66
CA HIS A 147 1.20 -12.17 -4.55
C HIS A 147 1.55 -11.80 -3.11
N ILE A 148 2.65 -11.05 -2.95
CA ILE A 148 3.15 -10.60 -1.66
C ILE A 148 3.10 -9.08 -1.62
N LEU A 149 2.30 -8.53 -0.72
CA LEU A 149 2.29 -7.12 -0.40
C LEU A 149 3.52 -6.78 0.44
N ALA A 150 4.13 -5.64 0.15
CA ALA A 150 5.17 -5.06 0.98
C ALA A 150 4.77 -3.65 1.40
N TYR A 151 4.93 -3.35 2.70
CA TYR A 151 4.68 -2.01 3.25
C TYR A 151 5.95 -1.41 3.84
N TYR A 152 6.34 -0.24 3.35
CA TYR A 152 7.53 0.49 3.79
C TYR A 152 7.16 1.74 4.57
N GLY A 153 8.11 2.23 5.37
CA GLY A 153 8.01 3.52 6.03
C GLY A 153 8.04 4.65 5.02
N THR A 154 7.76 5.87 5.48
CA THR A 154 7.70 7.07 4.63
C THR A 154 9.00 7.32 3.84
N SER A 155 10.16 6.93 4.38
CA SER A 155 11.46 7.01 3.68
C SER A 155 11.61 6.01 2.52
N GLY A 156 10.75 4.99 2.45
CA GLY A 156 10.89 3.87 1.53
C GLY A 156 11.88 2.79 2.00
N PRO A 157 12.23 1.85 1.11
CA PRO A 157 13.15 0.75 1.39
C PRO A 157 14.60 1.23 1.59
N ALA A 158 15.31 0.61 2.53
CA ALA A 158 16.71 0.97 2.82
C ALA A 158 17.68 0.66 1.68
N MET A 159 17.40 -0.41 0.94
CA MET A 159 18.20 -0.90 -0.19
C MET A 159 17.38 -0.81 -1.47
N TYR A 160 16.93 0.41 -1.80
CA TYR A 160 16.02 0.65 -2.91
C TYR A 160 16.53 0.04 -4.23
N ASP A 161 17.80 0.27 -4.58
CA ASP A 161 18.33 -0.14 -5.88
C ASP A 161 18.34 -1.67 -6.03
N GLU A 162 18.62 -2.42 -4.95
CA GLU A 162 18.52 -3.89 -4.97
C GLU A 162 17.08 -4.38 -5.12
N LEU A 163 16.12 -3.72 -4.47
CA LEU A 163 14.69 -4.01 -4.66
C LEU A 163 14.28 -3.69 -6.10
N GLU A 164 14.69 -2.54 -6.64
CA GLU A 164 14.36 -2.12 -7.99
C GLU A 164 14.91 -3.09 -9.03
N ASP A 165 16.16 -3.53 -8.90
CA ASP A 165 16.76 -4.56 -9.78
C ASP A 165 15.98 -5.87 -9.73
N PHE A 166 15.47 -6.25 -8.56
CA PHE A 166 14.59 -7.41 -8.41
C PHE A 166 13.27 -7.21 -9.17
N LEU A 167 12.63 -6.04 -9.02
CA LEU A 167 11.36 -5.71 -9.67
C LEU A 167 11.47 -5.54 -11.19
N VAL A 168 12.57 -4.97 -11.70
CA VAL A 168 12.86 -4.85 -13.13
C VAL A 168 12.80 -6.22 -13.81
N LYS A 169 13.43 -7.24 -13.21
CA LYS A 169 13.42 -8.61 -13.75
C LYS A 169 12.02 -9.19 -13.87
N ILE A 170 11.14 -8.91 -12.91
CA ILE A 170 9.73 -9.34 -12.95
C ILE A 170 9.02 -8.64 -14.10
N ARG A 171 9.20 -7.32 -14.21
CA ARG A 171 8.58 -6.51 -15.27
C ARG A 171 9.05 -6.90 -16.66
N ASP A 172 10.34 -7.20 -16.85
CA ASP A 172 10.89 -7.72 -18.12
C ASP A 172 10.25 -9.06 -18.48
N GLY A 173 10.10 -9.96 -17.50
CA GLY A 173 9.33 -11.20 -17.65
C GLY A 173 7.89 -10.97 -18.08
N ARG A 174 7.22 -9.95 -17.53
CA ARG A 174 5.86 -9.57 -17.95
C ARG A 174 5.81 -9.11 -19.41
N PHE A 175 6.79 -8.36 -19.90
CA PHE A 175 6.86 -7.97 -21.31
C PHE A 175 6.96 -9.19 -22.24
N ILE A 176 7.84 -10.14 -21.91
CA ILE A 176 8.02 -11.38 -22.67
C ILE A 176 6.71 -12.19 -22.67
N ARG A 177 6.14 -12.41 -21.47
CA ARG A 177 4.86 -13.10 -21.30
C ARG A 177 3.74 -12.44 -22.10
N GLY A 178 3.63 -11.12 -22.04
CA GLY A 178 2.63 -10.34 -22.76
C GLY A 178 2.67 -10.58 -24.27
N ARG A 179 3.88 -10.54 -24.85
CA ARG A 179 4.07 -10.83 -26.29
C ARG A 179 3.68 -12.26 -26.62
N GLU A 180 4.06 -13.22 -25.80
CA GLU A 180 3.70 -14.63 -26.02
C GLU A 180 2.18 -14.86 -25.98
N MET A 181 1.47 -14.22 -25.04
CA MET A 181 0.00 -14.27 -24.99
C MET A 181 -0.62 -13.74 -26.30
N VAL A 182 -0.12 -12.62 -26.84
CA VAL A 182 -0.57 -12.07 -28.12
C VAL A 182 -0.27 -13.02 -29.29
N LEU A 183 0.91 -13.64 -29.32
CA LEU A 183 1.25 -14.64 -30.34
C LEU A 183 0.31 -15.85 -30.29
N LYS A 184 -0.03 -16.34 -29.10
CA LYS A 184 -1.00 -17.44 -28.93
C LYS A 184 -2.40 -17.05 -29.39
N LEU A 185 -2.86 -15.84 -29.05
CA LEU A 185 -4.13 -15.30 -29.55
C LEU A 185 -4.16 -15.21 -31.08
N ASN A 186 -3.07 -14.75 -31.71
CA ASN A 186 -2.95 -14.68 -33.16
C ASN A 186 -3.05 -16.07 -33.82
N LYS A 187 -2.45 -17.10 -33.21
CA LYS A 187 -2.59 -18.51 -33.67
C LYS A 187 -4.04 -18.99 -33.58
N LEU A 188 -4.81 -18.49 -32.62
CA LEU A 188 -6.25 -18.74 -32.46
C LEU A 188 -7.13 -17.86 -33.39
N LYS A 189 -6.55 -17.24 -34.42
CA LYS A 189 -7.23 -16.37 -35.38
C LYS A 189 -7.83 -15.10 -34.77
N ILE A 190 -7.23 -14.62 -33.68
CA ILE A 190 -7.54 -13.33 -33.06
C ILE A 190 -6.34 -12.41 -33.34
N PRO A 191 -6.35 -11.62 -34.44
CA PRO A 191 -5.21 -10.80 -34.85
C PRO A 191 -5.05 -9.54 -33.96
N LEU A 192 -4.70 -9.75 -32.70
CA LEU A 192 -4.42 -8.70 -31.74
C LEU A 192 -3.00 -8.17 -31.93
N LYS A 193 -2.86 -6.85 -31.98
CA LYS A 193 -1.56 -6.19 -32.15
C LYS A 193 -0.91 -5.91 -30.79
N TRP A 194 0.40 -6.13 -30.69
CA TRP A 194 1.15 -5.85 -29.46
C TRP A 194 1.08 -4.37 -29.07
N GLU A 195 1.10 -3.49 -30.06
CA GLU A 195 1.02 -2.03 -29.90
C GLU A 195 -0.31 -1.60 -29.25
N HIS A 196 -1.39 -2.37 -29.47
CA HIS A 196 -2.67 -2.11 -28.81
C HIS A 196 -2.56 -2.40 -27.30
N VAL A 197 -1.95 -3.53 -26.94
CA VAL A 197 -1.74 -3.91 -25.53
C VAL A 197 -0.87 -2.89 -24.80
N THR A 198 0.25 -2.47 -25.40
CA THR A 198 1.14 -1.48 -24.77
C THR A 198 0.52 -0.09 -24.70
N ARG A 199 -0.30 0.31 -25.69
CA ARG A 199 -1.07 1.56 -25.62
C ARG A 199 -2.02 1.55 -24.42
N ILE A 200 -2.69 0.42 -24.15
CA ILE A 200 -3.61 0.29 -23.01
C ILE A 200 -2.84 0.29 -21.68
N ALA A 201 -1.70 -0.41 -21.60
CA ALA A 201 -0.87 -0.41 -20.41
C ALA A 201 -0.34 0.98 -20.08
N GLY A 202 0.02 1.75 -21.10
CA GLY A 202 0.60 3.08 -20.95
C GLY A 202 2.12 3.06 -20.96
N LYS A 203 2.70 4.25 -20.92
CA LYS A 203 4.15 4.43 -20.99
C LYS A 203 4.81 3.90 -19.72
N ASP A 204 5.89 3.14 -19.88
CA ASP A 204 6.73 2.60 -18.80
C ASP A 204 5.97 1.63 -17.85
N VAL A 205 4.85 1.05 -18.31
CA VAL A 205 4.05 0.06 -17.57
C VAL A 205 4.24 -1.32 -18.20
N ALA A 206 4.57 -2.31 -17.37
CA ALA A 206 4.75 -3.69 -17.80
C ALA A 206 3.40 -4.40 -18.04
N PRO A 207 3.06 -4.81 -19.28
CA PRO A 207 1.73 -5.33 -19.56
C PRO A 207 1.45 -6.69 -18.91
N GLY A 208 0.55 -6.73 -17.92
CA GLY A 208 -0.05 -7.97 -17.40
C GLY A 208 -1.24 -8.50 -18.22
N ARG A 209 -1.80 -9.64 -17.77
CA ARG A 209 -3.00 -10.29 -18.36
C ARG A 209 -4.19 -9.34 -18.47
N MET A 210 -4.37 -8.45 -17.48
CA MET A 210 -5.43 -7.44 -17.48
C MET A 210 -5.37 -6.52 -18.70
N HIS A 211 -4.19 -6.12 -19.16
CA HIS A 211 -4.04 -5.27 -20.35
C HIS A 211 -4.38 -6.03 -21.63
N VAL A 212 -4.01 -7.31 -21.73
CA VAL A 212 -4.41 -8.16 -22.86
C VAL A 212 -5.92 -8.37 -22.87
N ALA A 213 -6.54 -8.59 -21.70
CA ALA A 213 -8.00 -8.71 -21.57
C ALA A 213 -8.72 -7.43 -22.03
N ARG A 214 -8.21 -6.26 -21.64
CA ARG A 214 -8.73 -4.95 -22.10
C ARG A 214 -8.56 -4.77 -23.61
N ALA A 215 -7.42 -5.18 -24.17
CA ALA A 215 -7.19 -5.11 -25.61
C ALA A 215 -8.16 -6.02 -26.40
N LEU A 216 -8.43 -7.23 -25.89
CA LEU A 216 -9.43 -8.13 -26.46
C LEU A 216 -10.83 -7.52 -26.42
N LEU A 217 -11.19 -6.87 -25.31
CA LEU A 217 -12.48 -6.21 -25.15
C LEU A 217 -12.62 -5.00 -26.09
N GLU A 218 -11.63 -4.11 -26.14
CA GLU A 218 -11.65 -2.93 -27.00
C GLU A 218 -11.65 -3.30 -28.49
N ALA A 219 -11.00 -4.40 -28.86
CA ALA A 219 -11.02 -4.93 -30.22
C ALA A 219 -12.28 -5.74 -30.57
N GLY A 220 -13.22 -5.92 -29.63
CA GLY A 220 -14.50 -6.60 -29.88
C GLY A 220 -14.46 -8.13 -29.92
N TYR A 221 -13.36 -8.76 -29.48
CA TYR A 221 -13.25 -10.24 -29.44
C TYR A 221 -13.93 -10.87 -28.23
N VAL A 222 -14.24 -10.06 -27.21
CA VAL A 222 -14.98 -10.45 -26.01
C VAL A 222 -15.94 -9.33 -25.60
N GLU A 223 -17.03 -9.67 -24.93
CA GLU A 223 -18.06 -8.75 -24.44
C GLU A 223 -17.71 -8.09 -23.11
N ASN A 224 -16.84 -8.74 -22.32
CA ASN A 224 -16.40 -8.25 -21.02
C ASN A 224 -15.09 -8.91 -20.58
N LEU A 225 -14.44 -8.33 -19.56
CA LEU A 225 -13.17 -8.82 -19.03
C LEU A 225 -13.27 -10.27 -18.50
N ARG A 226 -14.39 -10.64 -17.87
CA ARG A 226 -14.60 -12.00 -17.36
C ARG A 226 -14.51 -13.02 -18.50
N GLN A 227 -15.15 -12.74 -19.64
CA GLN A 227 -15.09 -13.62 -20.81
C GLN A 227 -13.66 -13.76 -21.35
N ALA A 228 -12.85 -12.69 -21.33
CA ALA A 228 -11.43 -12.78 -21.71
C ALA A 228 -10.64 -13.75 -20.84
N PHE A 229 -10.82 -13.70 -19.51
CA PHE A 229 -10.18 -14.65 -18.60
C PHE A 229 -10.72 -16.06 -18.77
N THR A 230 -12.02 -16.26 -18.75
CA THR A 230 -12.64 -17.58 -18.85
C THR A 230 -12.30 -18.30 -20.16
N LYS A 231 -12.22 -17.58 -21.29
CA LYS A 231 -12.03 -18.19 -22.61
C LYS A 231 -10.57 -18.33 -23.02
N TYR A 232 -9.69 -17.42 -22.60
CA TYR A 232 -8.34 -17.32 -23.15
C TYR A 232 -7.22 -17.23 -22.11
N LEU A 233 -7.41 -16.44 -21.04
CA LEU A 233 -6.30 -15.97 -20.19
C LEU A 233 -6.25 -16.60 -18.78
N HIS A 234 -7.16 -17.52 -18.44
CA HIS A 234 -7.10 -18.27 -17.18
C HIS A 234 -5.84 -19.12 -17.10
N ASP A 235 -5.47 -19.55 -15.89
CA ASP A 235 -4.31 -20.40 -15.69
C ASP A 235 -4.45 -21.71 -16.47
N GLY A 236 -3.43 -22.04 -17.28
CA GLY A 236 -3.46 -23.17 -18.21
C GLY A 236 -4.34 -22.98 -19.45
N GLY A 237 -4.91 -21.80 -19.67
CA GLY A 237 -5.79 -21.50 -20.80
C GLY A 237 -5.07 -21.37 -22.15
N PRO A 238 -5.83 -21.26 -23.26
CA PRO A 238 -5.29 -21.31 -24.63
C PRO A 238 -4.24 -20.24 -24.95
N ALA A 239 -4.39 -19.05 -24.36
CA ALA A 239 -3.45 -17.94 -24.52
C ALA A 239 -2.61 -17.69 -23.26
N TYR A 240 -2.68 -18.55 -22.25
CA TYR A 240 -1.90 -18.42 -21.03
C TYR A 240 -0.40 -18.58 -21.34
N ALA A 241 0.43 -17.74 -20.74
CA ALA A 241 1.88 -17.83 -20.80
C ALA A 241 2.45 -17.53 -19.41
N THR A 242 3.59 -18.11 -19.09
CA THR A 242 4.34 -17.85 -17.85
C THR A 242 5.41 -16.79 -18.09
N GLY A 243 5.81 -16.09 -17.02
CA GLY A 243 6.89 -15.12 -17.04
C GLY A 243 8.12 -15.65 -16.29
N SER A 244 8.96 -14.72 -15.85
CA SER A 244 10.10 -14.96 -14.97
C SER A 244 9.81 -14.49 -13.55
N GLU A 245 8.62 -14.80 -13.05
CA GLU A 245 8.26 -14.50 -11.67
C GLU A 245 9.17 -15.27 -10.69
N PRO A 246 9.67 -14.62 -9.63
CA PRO A 246 10.51 -15.24 -8.61
C PRO A 246 9.66 -16.13 -7.70
N MET A 247 10.33 -16.99 -6.93
CA MET A 247 9.68 -17.75 -5.87
C MET A 247 9.18 -16.82 -4.76
N ALA A 248 8.01 -17.11 -4.21
CA ALA A 248 7.36 -16.29 -3.18
C ALA A 248 8.26 -16.10 -1.93
N GLU A 249 9.04 -17.11 -1.55
CA GLU A 249 10.02 -16.98 -0.45
C GLU A 249 11.13 -15.98 -0.73
N GLU A 250 11.56 -15.83 -1.99
CA GLU A 250 12.57 -14.84 -2.37
C GLU A 250 12.01 -13.42 -2.23
N ALA A 251 10.76 -13.20 -2.66
CA ALA A 251 10.06 -11.93 -2.48
C ALA A 251 9.92 -11.57 -0.98
N VAL A 252 9.52 -12.53 -0.13
CA VAL A 252 9.45 -12.29 1.32
C VAL A 252 10.83 -11.89 1.87
N LYS A 253 11.89 -12.60 1.49
CA LYS A 253 13.25 -12.31 1.96
C LYS A 253 13.74 -10.93 1.52
N ILE A 254 13.52 -10.52 0.27
CA ILE A 254 13.95 -9.19 -0.20
C ILE A 254 13.16 -8.08 0.48
N ILE A 255 11.86 -8.28 0.75
CA ILE A 255 11.04 -7.33 1.52
C ILE A 255 11.60 -7.17 2.94
N CYS A 256 11.88 -8.27 3.63
CA CYS A 256 12.47 -8.23 4.98
C CYS A 256 13.84 -7.55 4.97
N LYS A 257 14.70 -7.90 4.01
CA LYS A 257 16.05 -7.30 3.86
C LYS A 257 16.01 -5.79 3.62
N THR A 258 15.00 -5.31 2.89
CA THR A 258 14.83 -3.89 2.55
C THR A 258 14.05 -3.10 3.61
N GLY A 259 13.65 -3.74 4.71
CA GLY A 259 12.98 -3.11 5.85
C GLY A 259 11.47 -2.92 5.68
N GLY A 260 10.83 -3.76 4.87
CA GLY A 260 9.38 -3.75 4.66
C GLY A 260 8.64 -4.82 5.48
N VAL A 261 7.32 -4.63 5.64
CA VAL A 261 6.41 -5.63 6.20
C VAL A 261 5.85 -6.48 5.05
N ALA A 262 6.19 -7.77 5.03
CA ALA A 262 5.73 -8.74 4.02
C ALA A 262 4.39 -9.38 4.41
N VAL A 263 3.39 -9.31 3.51
CA VAL A 263 2.01 -9.76 3.77
C VAL A 263 1.49 -10.56 2.57
N LEU A 264 0.88 -11.72 2.83
CA LEU A 264 0.28 -12.55 1.78
C LEU A 264 -1.04 -11.92 1.33
N ALA A 265 -1.14 -11.56 0.05
CA ALA A 265 -2.32 -10.96 -0.55
C ALA A 265 -3.38 -12.01 -0.88
N HIS A 266 -4.66 -11.65 -0.73
CA HIS A 266 -5.86 -12.39 -1.16
C HIS A 266 -5.73 -13.93 -1.15
N PRO A 267 -5.37 -14.54 0.00
CA PRO A 267 -5.04 -15.97 0.09
C PRO A 267 -6.20 -16.90 -0.26
N TRP A 268 -7.43 -16.39 -0.31
CA TRP A 268 -8.63 -17.09 -0.78
C TRP A 268 -8.61 -17.45 -2.27
N ALA A 269 -7.70 -16.86 -3.06
CA ALA A 269 -7.49 -17.23 -4.46
C ALA A 269 -6.60 -18.48 -4.61
N LEU A 270 -5.93 -18.93 -3.55
CA LEU A 270 -4.93 -19.99 -3.59
C LEU A 270 -5.56 -21.38 -3.45
N LYS A 271 -4.98 -22.37 -4.14
CA LYS A 271 -5.39 -23.78 -4.01
C LYS A 271 -4.90 -24.38 -2.68
N ASN A 272 -3.65 -24.09 -2.28
CA ASN A 272 -3.05 -24.62 -1.05
C ASN A 272 -2.58 -23.52 -0.09
N HIS A 273 -3.51 -22.64 0.30
CA HIS A 273 -3.27 -21.57 1.28
C HIS A 273 -2.52 -22.00 2.56
N VAL A 274 -2.84 -23.15 3.19
CA VAL A 274 -2.15 -23.61 4.42
C VAL A 274 -0.66 -23.91 4.17
N GLY A 275 -0.35 -24.65 3.10
CA GLY A 275 1.03 -24.97 2.75
C GLY A 275 1.85 -23.74 2.39
N VAL A 276 1.23 -22.79 1.68
CA VAL A 276 1.82 -21.49 1.32
C VAL A 276 2.13 -20.68 2.58
N ILE A 277 1.14 -20.43 3.44
CA ILE A 277 1.31 -19.62 4.66
C ILE A 277 2.42 -20.17 5.54
N ARG A 278 2.46 -21.47 5.77
CA ARG A 278 3.51 -22.11 6.59
C ARG A 278 4.91 -21.84 6.04
N ARG A 279 5.14 -22.08 4.75
CA ARG A 279 6.47 -21.89 4.14
C ARG A 279 6.88 -20.43 4.05
N LEU A 280 5.93 -19.54 3.77
CA LEU A 280 6.21 -18.11 3.75
C LEU A 280 6.48 -17.58 5.16
N LYS A 281 5.82 -18.11 6.20
CA LYS A 281 6.17 -17.81 7.59
C LYS A 281 7.62 -18.16 7.89
N ASP A 282 8.08 -19.36 7.50
CA ASP A 282 9.48 -19.77 7.66
C ASP A 282 10.45 -18.84 6.91
N ALA A 283 10.02 -18.21 5.80
CA ALA A 283 10.80 -17.24 5.04
C ALA A 283 10.79 -15.82 5.62
N GLY A 284 9.94 -15.53 6.62
CA GLY A 284 9.83 -14.21 7.26
C GLY A 284 8.52 -13.46 7.00
N LEU A 285 7.45 -14.13 6.59
CA LEU A 285 6.13 -13.49 6.39
C LEU A 285 5.63 -12.89 7.71
N HIS A 286 5.14 -11.65 7.65
CA HIS A 286 4.65 -10.90 8.80
C HIS A 286 3.13 -10.95 8.93
N GLY A 287 2.40 -11.03 7.81
CA GLY A 287 0.95 -10.95 7.81
C GLY A 287 0.27 -11.68 6.66
N VAL A 288 -1.05 -11.70 6.71
CA VAL A 288 -1.92 -12.22 5.66
C VAL A 288 -3.18 -11.36 5.58
N GLU A 289 -3.73 -11.21 4.38
CA GLU A 289 -5.05 -10.60 4.21
C GLU A 289 -6.15 -11.54 4.72
N VAL A 290 -6.96 -11.03 5.64
CA VAL A 290 -8.07 -11.70 6.31
C VAL A 290 -9.38 -10.95 6.11
N TYR A 291 -9.31 -9.62 5.94
CA TYR A 291 -10.47 -8.75 5.81
C TYR A 291 -10.75 -8.39 4.36
N ARG A 292 -12.01 -8.51 3.98
CA ARG A 292 -12.58 -8.13 2.68
C ARG A 292 -13.74 -7.16 2.88
N SER A 293 -14.28 -6.63 1.79
CA SER A 293 -15.44 -5.73 1.81
C SER A 293 -16.71 -6.42 2.32
N ASP A 294 -16.82 -7.73 2.15
CA ASP A 294 -17.93 -8.57 2.63
C ASP A 294 -17.72 -9.13 4.05
N GLY A 295 -16.55 -8.89 4.65
CA GLY A 295 -16.28 -9.20 6.05
C GLY A 295 -14.93 -9.83 6.33
N LYS A 296 -14.78 -10.32 7.56
CA LYS A 296 -13.61 -11.06 8.03
C LYS A 296 -13.77 -12.54 7.66
N LEU A 297 -12.73 -13.13 7.06
CA LEU A 297 -12.72 -14.55 6.75
C LEU A 297 -12.11 -15.35 7.91
N GLU A 298 -12.94 -16.10 8.64
CA GLU A 298 -12.50 -16.78 9.87
C GLU A 298 -11.39 -17.82 9.63
N VAL A 299 -11.43 -18.58 8.52
CA VAL A 299 -10.38 -19.55 8.18
C VAL A 299 -9.00 -18.90 8.12
N PHE A 300 -8.88 -17.74 7.48
CA PHE A 300 -7.60 -17.02 7.39
C PHE A 300 -7.24 -16.32 8.71
N SER A 301 -8.24 -15.92 9.50
CA SER A 301 -8.00 -15.39 10.85
C SER A 301 -7.38 -16.44 11.76
N GLU A 302 -7.91 -17.67 11.76
CA GLU A 302 -7.42 -18.77 12.59
C GLU A 302 -6.02 -19.22 12.16
N LEU A 303 -5.76 -19.26 10.84
CA LEU A 303 -4.42 -19.51 10.33
C LEU A 303 -3.45 -18.40 10.73
N ALA A 304 -3.86 -17.13 10.67
CA ALA A 304 -3.05 -16.02 11.12
C ALA A 304 -2.72 -16.13 12.62
N ASP A 305 -3.68 -16.52 13.45
CA ASP A 305 -3.48 -16.78 14.88
C ASP A 305 -2.49 -17.94 15.11
N THR A 306 -2.66 -19.03 14.37
CA THR A 306 -1.81 -20.24 14.48
C THR A 306 -0.34 -19.94 14.17
N TYR A 307 -0.08 -19.07 13.20
CA TYR A 307 1.28 -18.71 12.75
C TYR A 307 1.78 -17.36 13.31
N SER A 308 1.04 -16.74 14.24
CA SER A 308 1.34 -15.41 14.78
C SER A 308 1.62 -14.39 13.67
N LEU A 309 0.66 -14.23 12.77
CA LEU A 309 0.68 -13.33 11.62
C LEU A 309 -0.31 -12.18 11.83
N LEU A 310 0.06 -11.01 11.32
CA LEU A 310 -0.84 -9.85 11.23
C LEU A 310 -2.05 -10.16 10.37
N LYS A 311 -3.21 -9.64 10.77
CA LYS A 311 -4.49 -9.79 10.06
C LYS A 311 -4.84 -8.49 9.37
N LEU A 312 -4.51 -8.36 8.09
CA LEU A 312 -4.74 -7.14 7.32
C LEU A 312 -5.84 -7.33 6.27
N GLY A 313 -6.03 -6.33 5.42
CA GLY A 313 -6.95 -6.40 4.30
C GLY A 313 -7.02 -5.06 3.58
N GLY A 314 -7.34 -5.11 2.30
CA GLY A 314 -7.66 -3.95 1.49
C GLY A 314 -8.66 -4.32 0.40
N SER A 315 -9.13 -3.32 -0.33
CA SER A 315 -10.19 -3.52 -1.32
C SER A 315 -9.71 -4.22 -2.60
N ASP A 316 -8.40 -4.24 -2.84
CA ASP A 316 -7.81 -4.63 -4.12
C ASP A 316 -8.41 -3.81 -5.28
N TYR A 317 -8.61 -2.51 -5.03
CA TYR A 317 -9.29 -1.60 -5.96
C TYR A 317 -8.41 -1.27 -7.16
N HIS A 318 -8.99 -1.40 -8.36
CA HIS A 318 -8.35 -1.04 -9.63
C HIS A 318 -9.11 0.07 -10.38
N GLY A 319 -10.32 0.43 -9.95
CA GLY A 319 -11.16 1.43 -10.63
C GLY A 319 -11.74 0.95 -11.96
N LYS A 320 -12.02 -0.35 -12.07
CA LYS A 320 -12.70 -1.00 -13.20
C LYS A 320 -14.12 -0.45 -13.38
N GLY A 321 -14.74 -0.01 -12.28
CA GLY A 321 -16.13 0.43 -12.26
C GLY A 321 -17.12 -0.74 -12.34
N GLY A 322 -18.39 -0.45 -12.08
CA GLY A 322 -19.45 -1.47 -12.00
C GLY A 322 -19.63 -2.04 -10.60
N ARG A 323 -20.54 -3.02 -10.47
CA ARG A 323 -21.01 -3.53 -9.16
C ARG A 323 -20.14 -4.63 -8.53
N ASN A 324 -19.12 -5.11 -9.23
CA ASN A 324 -18.34 -6.30 -8.84
C ASN A 324 -16.97 -5.96 -8.25
N GLU A 325 -16.66 -4.69 -8.04
CA GLU A 325 -15.39 -4.23 -7.46
C GLU A 325 -15.67 -3.59 -6.09
N SER A 326 -14.85 -3.92 -5.10
CA SER A 326 -14.91 -3.31 -3.79
C SER A 326 -14.40 -1.87 -3.89
N GLU A 327 -15.14 -0.90 -3.33
CA GLU A 327 -14.70 0.49 -3.31
C GLU A 327 -13.55 0.74 -2.33
N LEU A 328 -12.76 1.80 -2.56
CA LEU A 328 -11.68 2.21 -1.66
C LEU A 328 -12.23 2.49 -0.26
N GLY A 329 -11.61 1.90 0.76
CA GLY A 329 -12.03 2.05 2.15
C GLY A 329 -13.28 1.27 2.54
N SER A 330 -13.78 0.37 1.67
CA SER A 330 -14.92 -0.50 1.99
C SER A 330 -14.58 -1.62 2.97
N VAL A 331 -13.30 -1.98 3.11
CA VAL A 331 -12.83 -3.02 4.04
C VAL A 331 -12.81 -2.48 5.46
N ASN A 332 -13.56 -3.11 6.36
CA ASN A 332 -13.66 -2.69 7.75
C ASN A 332 -12.58 -3.34 8.61
N LEU A 333 -11.40 -2.72 8.68
CA LEU A 333 -10.32 -3.15 9.57
C LEU A 333 -10.56 -2.68 11.01
N PRO A 334 -10.41 -3.56 12.02
CA PRO A 334 -10.44 -3.12 13.40
C PRO A 334 -9.18 -2.31 13.73
N MET A 335 -9.33 -1.31 14.61
CA MET A 335 -8.20 -0.47 15.05
C MET A 335 -7.05 -1.27 15.63
N THR A 336 -7.33 -2.38 16.33
CA THR A 336 -6.32 -3.28 16.89
C THR A 336 -5.44 -3.91 15.81
N ALA A 337 -6.01 -4.29 14.65
CA ALA A 337 -5.20 -4.84 13.56
C ALA A 337 -4.19 -3.82 13.02
N LEU A 338 -4.56 -2.54 12.99
CA LEU A 338 -3.64 -1.50 12.59
C LEU A 338 -2.61 -1.17 13.68
N GLN A 339 -3.02 -1.21 14.95
CA GLN A 339 -2.08 -1.13 16.07
C GLN A 339 -1.00 -2.22 15.96
N ASP A 340 -1.41 -3.46 15.73
CA ASP A 340 -0.50 -4.60 15.56
C ASP A 340 0.40 -4.41 14.34
N PHE A 341 -0.16 -3.93 13.23
CA PHE A 341 0.62 -3.58 12.03
C PHE A 341 1.69 -2.55 12.33
N LEU A 342 1.36 -1.48 13.07
CA LEU A 342 2.34 -0.45 13.45
C LEU A 342 3.36 -0.98 14.45
N ASN A 343 2.96 -1.82 15.40
CA ASN A 343 3.87 -2.45 16.37
C ASN A 343 4.95 -3.28 15.66
N VAL A 344 4.63 -3.92 14.53
CA VAL A 344 5.59 -4.66 13.69
C VAL A 344 6.34 -3.74 12.73
N GLY A 345 5.62 -2.89 11.99
CA GLY A 345 6.20 -2.09 10.91
C GLY A 345 7.10 -0.97 11.38
N ARG A 346 6.76 -0.30 12.49
CA ARG A 346 7.47 0.90 12.94
C ARG A 346 8.93 0.63 13.32
N PRO A 347 9.26 -0.42 14.11
CA PRO A 347 10.66 -0.78 14.35
C PRO A 347 11.43 -1.08 13.05
N LEU A 348 10.83 -1.82 12.11
CA LEU A 348 11.46 -2.14 10.83
C LEU A 348 11.76 -0.89 10.00
N TRP A 349 10.80 0.04 9.95
CA TRP A 349 10.97 1.30 9.23
C TRP A 349 12.01 2.21 9.89
N CYS A 350 12.09 2.24 11.23
CA CYS A 350 13.14 2.94 11.94
C CYS A 350 14.53 2.39 11.59
N GLU A 351 14.71 1.07 11.57
CA GLU A 351 15.98 0.46 11.15
C GLU A 351 16.30 0.73 9.68
N ALA A 352 15.28 0.73 8.80
CA ALA A 352 15.45 1.08 7.41
C ALA A 352 15.95 2.53 7.24
N ILE A 353 15.34 3.48 7.96
CA ILE A 353 15.77 4.89 7.98
C ILE A 353 17.22 5.00 8.45
N LYS A 354 17.60 4.30 9.53
CA LYS A 354 18.98 4.29 10.03
C LYS A 354 19.94 3.76 8.97
N ALA A 355 19.59 2.67 8.28
CA ALA A 355 20.40 2.10 7.22
C ALA A 355 20.57 3.06 6.03
N THR A 356 19.50 3.70 5.56
CA THR A 356 19.58 4.71 4.49
C THR A 356 20.47 5.89 4.90
N MET A 357 20.33 6.38 6.13
CA MET A 357 21.15 7.48 6.64
C MET A 357 22.62 7.11 6.79
N LYS A 358 22.92 5.88 7.24
CA LYS A 358 24.29 5.35 7.30
C LYS A 358 24.91 5.24 5.90
N ALA A 359 24.17 4.73 4.92
CA ALA A 359 24.66 4.64 3.54
C ALA A 359 25.02 6.03 2.96
N PHE A 360 24.23 7.07 3.25
CA PHE A 360 24.56 8.43 2.87
C PHE A 360 25.77 8.99 3.62
N LEU A 361 25.90 8.68 4.92
CA LEU A 361 27.07 9.05 5.73
C LEU A 361 28.37 8.45 5.18
N ASP A 362 28.34 7.16 4.84
CA ASP A 362 29.49 6.43 4.36
C ASP A 362 29.88 6.89 2.96
N GLN A 363 28.90 7.26 2.12
CA GLN A 363 29.12 7.78 0.78
C GLN A 363 28.15 8.93 0.43
N PRO A 364 28.50 10.18 0.76
CA PRO A 364 27.70 11.36 0.41
C PRO A 364 27.70 11.57 -1.10
N SER A 365 26.64 11.14 -1.77
CA SER A 365 26.49 11.23 -3.23
C SER A 365 25.08 11.67 -3.61
N ASP A 366 24.94 12.23 -4.81
CA ASP A 366 23.62 12.60 -5.36
C ASP A 366 22.66 11.41 -5.43
N SER A 367 23.19 10.20 -5.67
CA SER A 367 22.40 8.97 -5.68
C SER A 367 21.82 8.67 -4.29
N ASN A 368 22.66 8.65 -3.26
CA ASN A 368 22.21 8.40 -1.88
C ASN A 368 21.30 9.51 -1.36
N LEU A 369 21.54 10.75 -1.76
CA LEU A 369 20.63 11.86 -1.47
C LEU A 369 19.28 11.70 -2.18
N SER A 370 19.27 11.28 -3.45
CA SER A 370 18.05 10.96 -4.19
C SER A 370 17.27 9.83 -3.51
N ASN A 371 17.95 8.81 -2.97
CA ASN A 371 17.34 7.73 -2.21
C ASN A 371 16.65 8.24 -0.93
N ILE A 372 17.30 9.11 -0.16
CA ILE A 372 16.70 9.77 1.02
C ILE A 372 15.46 10.60 0.64
N LEU A 373 15.53 11.32 -0.47
CA LEU A 373 14.49 12.26 -0.88
C LEU A 373 13.38 11.62 -1.74
N ARG A 374 13.48 10.34 -2.08
CA ARG A 374 12.74 9.71 -3.19
C ARG A 374 11.23 9.95 -3.17
N PHE A 375 10.59 9.81 -2.01
CA PHE A 375 9.13 9.93 -1.87
C PHE A 375 8.65 11.30 -1.38
N ASP A 376 9.53 12.12 -0.78
CA ASP A 376 9.16 13.38 -0.12
C ASP A 376 9.96 14.61 -0.61
N ARG A 377 10.66 14.49 -1.76
CA ARG A 377 11.57 15.51 -2.29
C ARG A 377 10.99 16.92 -2.25
N ALA A 378 9.77 17.10 -2.75
CA ALA A 378 9.09 18.41 -2.81
C ALA A 378 8.79 18.99 -1.41
N ARG A 379 8.52 18.14 -0.42
CA ARG A 379 8.25 18.56 0.97
C ARG A 379 9.53 18.95 1.69
N ILE A 380 10.60 18.18 1.51
CA ILE A 380 11.88 18.38 2.19
C ILE A 380 12.60 19.61 1.63
N LEU A 381 12.57 19.81 0.31
CA LEU A 381 13.18 20.96 -0.39
C LEU A 381 12.33 22.23 -0.37
N LYS A 382 11.16 22.24 0.29
CA LYS A 382 10.32 23.44 0.35
C LYS A 382 10.97 24.49 1.28
N GLY A 383 11.32 25.65 0.71
CA GLY A 383 11.93 26.80 1.40
C GLY A 383 13.25 27.23 0.73
N ASN A 384 13.43 28.53 0.48
CA ASN A 384 14.59 29.14 -0.21
C ASN A 384 15.92 29.07 0.57
N SER A 385 16.03 28.26 1.62
CA SER A 385 17.27 28.14 2.39
C SER A 385 18.23 27.21 1.67
N ALA A 386 19.36 27.73 1.20
CA ALA A 386 20.52 26.91 0.84
C ALA A 386 20.91 26.03 2.05
N TRP A 387 21.10 24.74 1.83
CA TRP A 387 21.32 23.78 2.92
C TRP A 387 22.76 23.90 3.41
N SER A 388 22.92 24.22 4.69
CA SER A 388 24.25 24.48 5.25
C SER A 388 24.96 23.21 5.68
N CYS A 389 24.23 22.16 6.10
CA CYS A 389 24.80 20.89 6.56
C CYS A 389 23.82 19.70 6.55
N GLY A 390 24.37 18.47 6.56
CA GLY A 390 23.67 17.18 6.64
C GLY A 390 22.66 17.06 7.78
N LYS A 391 22.90 17.77 8.89
CA LYS A 391 22.05 17.78 10.07
C LYS A 391 20.66 18.38 9.80
N GLU A 392 20.58 19.50 9.07
CA GLU A 392 19.29 20.18 8.79
C GLU A 392 18.38 19.31 7.91
N LEU A 393 18.96 18.64 6.92
CA LEU A 393 18.26 17.65 6.09
C LEU A 393 17.68 16.54 6.95
N MET A 394 18.50 15.94 7.83
CA MET A 394 18.03 14.88 8.71
C MET A 394 16.92 15.33 9.63
N ASP A 395 17.05 16.47 10.29
CA ASP A 395 16.04 16.93 11.24
C ASP A 395 14.68 17.12 10.56
N ARG A 396 14.66 17.60 9.31
CA ARG A 396 13.44 17.67 8.49
C ARG A 396 12.92 16.29 8.12
N CYS A 397 13.76 15.39 7.63
CA CYS A 397 13.36 14.03 7.26
C CYS A 397 12.79 13.28 8.46
N LEU A 398 13.50 13.26 9.59
CA LEU A 398 13.06 12.58 10.81
C LEU A 398 11.77 13.16 11.37
N ALA A 399 11.56 14.49 11.29
CA ALA A 399 10.30 15.11 11.69
C ALA A 399 9.10 14.69 10.82
N ILE A 400 9.35 14.28 9.58
CA ILE A 400 8.31 13.76 8.66
C ILE A 400 8.07 12.27 8.90
N TRP A 401 9.13 11.51 9.19
CA TRP A 401 9.09 10.04 9.21
C TRP A 401 8.77 9.43 10.59
N LEU A 402 9.17 10.08 11.67
CA LEU A 402 9.21 9.50 13.02
C LEU A 402 8.37 10.29 14.04
N THR A 403 7.86 9.60 15.05
CA THR A 403 7.23 10.27 16.21
C THR A 403 8.28 10.98 17.06
N SER A 404 7.84 11.88 17.94
CA SER A 404 8.73 12.56 18.88
C SER A 404 9.54 11.61 19.76
N ASP A 405 9.00 10.46 20.13
CA ASP A 405 9.68 9.49 20.98
C ASP A 405 10.74 8.69 20.23
N GLU A 406 10.46 8.25 19.00
CA GLU A 406 11.43 7.55 18.16
C GLU A 406 12.63 8.44 17.81
N ARG A 407 12.38 9.73 17.56
CA ARG A 407 13.43 10.70 17.24
C ARG A 407 14.44 10.90 18.37
N LYS A 408 14.09 10.55 19.61
CA LYS A 408 14.95 10.69 20.80
C LYS A 408 15.77 9.43 21.08
N SER A 409 15.71 8.40 20.24
CA SER A 409 16.57 7.23 20.43
C SER A 409 18.04 7.60 20.32
N ASN A 410 18.89 6.98 21.15
CA ASN A 410 20.34 7.23 21.18
C ASN A 410 21.00 7.02 19.80
N ASP A 411 20.46 6.13 18.98
CA ASP A 411 20.96 5.85 17.64
C ASP A 411 20.77 7.04 16.69
N PHE A 412 19.62 7.72 16.73
CA PHE A 412 19.38 8.91 15.91
C PHE A 412 20.19 10.11 16.40
N GLU A 413 20.43 10.24 17.70
CA GLU A 413 21.35 11.24 18.25
C GLU A 413 22.80 11.01 17.79
N ALA A 414 23.26 9.76 17.78
CA ALA A 414 24.58 9.42 17.24
C ALA A 414 24.71 9.73 15.74
N LEU A 415 23.64 9.47 14.95
CA LEU A 415 23.60 9.83 13.53
C LEU A 415 23.63 11.36 13.34
N ARG A 416 22.86 12.12 14.14
CA ARG A 416 22.84 13.59 14.12
C ARG A 416 24.22 14.20 14.30
N LEU A 417 24.97 13.70 15.27
CA LEU A 417 26.34 14.15 15.55
C LEU A 417 27.31 13.85 14.40
N LYS A 418 27.14 12.73 13.70
CA LYS A 418 28.01 12.42 12.54
C LYS A 418 27.67 13.29 11.33
N LEU A 419 26.40 13.59 11.11
CA LEU A 419 25.93 14.34 9.94
C LEU A 419 26.09 15.86 10.07
N SER A 420 26.38 16.40 11.25
CA SER A 420 26.73 17.82 11.40
C SER A 420 28.02 18.21 10.67
N PHE A 421 28.86 17.24 10.32
CA PHE A 421 30.14 17.47 9.63
C PHE A 421 30.10 17.15 8.14
N VAL A 422 28.94 16.74 7.59
CA VAL A 422 28.80 16.40 6.17
C VAL A 422 28.16 17.57 5.42
N PRO A 423 28.87 18.20 4.46
CA PRO A 423 28.27 19.23 3.61
C PRO A 423 27.28 18.59 2.62
N ILE A 424 26.15 19.27 2.36
CA ILE A 424 25.22 18.83 1.32
C ILE A 424 25.49 19.66 0.06
N MET A 425 25.99 19.02 -0.98
CA MET A 425 26.17 19.67 -2.28
C MET A 425 24.83 19.68 -3.02
N SER A 426 24.17 20.83 -3.06
CA SER A 426 23.01 21.06 -3.93
C SER A 426 23.46 21.93 -5.11
N ASN A 427 23.36 21.42 -6.34
CA ASN A 427 23.72 22.11 -7.59
C ASN A 427 25.20 22.51 -7.74
N GLY A 428 26.13 21.57 -7.56
CA GLY A 428 27.49 21.68 -8.10
C GLY A 428 28.34 22.86 -7.60
N SER A 429 27.95 23.55 -6.53
CA SER A 429 28.68 24.69 -6.00
C SER A 429 29.12 24.38 -4.57
N CYS A 430 30.43 24.15 -4.43
CA CYS A 430 31.11 23.92 -3.17
C CYS A 430 31.10 25.21 -2.35
N VAL A 431 30.62 25.18 -1.11
CA VAL A 431 30.98 26.20 -0.11
C VAL A 431 31.79 25.48 0.97
N THR A 432 33.09 25.33 0.70
CA THR A 432 34.07 25.10 1.75
C THR A 432 34.28 26.40 2.50
N VAL A 433 33.98 26.40 3.80
CA VAL A 433 34.65 27.31 4.72
C VAL A 433 35.23 26.45 5.84
N GLY A 434 36.53 26.19 5.77
CA GLY A 434 37.30 25.78 6.95
C GLY A 434 38.01 27.00 7.54
N PRO A 435 38.85 26.82 8.57
CA PRO A 435 38.80 25.82 9.64
C PRO A 435 37.84 26.20 10.78
#